data_AF-A0A7J4I2B3-F1
#
_entry.id   AF-A0A7J4I2B3-F1
#
_cell.length_a   1.000
_cell.length_b   1.000
_cell.length_c   1.000
_cell.angle_alpha   90.00
_cell.angle_beta   90.00
_cell.angle_gamma   90.00
#
_symmetry.space_group_name_H-M   'P 1'
#
loop_
_entity.id
_entity.type
_entity.pdbx_description
1 polymer ?
#
loop_
_entity_poly.entity_id
_entity_poly.type
_entity_poly.pdbx_seq_one_letter_code
_entity_poly.pdbx_strand_id
1 'polypeptide(L)'
;MRRIADKLVSSLTDWIQRFLQNKDLILRRYAKIEKLPGKEDQIMITHKDGAKHLCVVVPLVNDLNTALEPLKAYEHCTLVCYNTKENFDMLINHWERLVNFKKHFHIYFVNPFSTTLKQWAIYPHTHQIITQGQALKLGLTTLFQTVEATTKEELEKKVGKEG
;
A
#
# COMPACT_ATOMS: atom_id res chain seq x y z
N MET A 1 -14.74 -7.16 17.36
CA MET A 1 -13.70 -7.42 16.35
C MET A 1 -13.93 -6.68 15.03
N ARG A 2 -15.09 -6.77 14.36
CA ARG A 2 -15.38 -6.03 13.09
C ARG A 2 -15.03 -4.53 13.15
N ARG A 3 -15.43 -3.85 14.24
CA ARG A 3 -15.17 -2.42 14.45
C ARG A 3 -13.68 -2.01 14.42
N ILE A 4 -12.76 -2.88 14.82
CA ILE A 4 -11.32 -2.52 14.83
C ILE A 4 -10.74 -2.64 13.42
N ALA A 5 -11.03 -3.74 12.72
CA ALA A 5 -10.60 -3.92 11.33
C ALA A 5 -11.12 -2.77 10.44
N ASP A 6 -12.39 -2.40 10.58
CA ASP A 6 -12.99 -1.28 9.83
C ASP A 6 -12.28 0.05 10.13
N LYS A 7 -11.92 0.28 11.41
CA LYS A 7 -11.15 1.48 11.79
C LYS A 7 -9.73 1.46 11.23
N LEU A 8 -9.04 0.31 11.19
CA LEU A 8 -7.72 0.19 10.59
C LEU A 8 -7.77 0.52 9.09
N VAL A 9 -8.77 -0.01 8.38
CA VAL A 9 -9.02 0.32 6.98
C VAL A 9 -9.26 1.81 6.82
N SER A 10 -10.24 2.38 7.54
CA SER A 10 -10.58 3.80 7.46
C SER A 10 -9.39 4.71 7.77
N SER A 11 -8.64 4.43 8.83
CA SER A 11 -7.44 5.20 9.21
C SER A 11 -6.37 5.18 8.12
N LEU A 12 -6.07 4.00 7.55
CA LEU A 12 -5.07 3.86 6.51
C LEU A 12 -5.53 4.46 5.18
N THR A 13 -6.80 4.27 4.81
CA THR A 13 -7.42 4.90 3.63
C THR A 13 -7.34 6.42 3.72
N ASP A 14 -7.72 7.00 4.86
CA ASP A 14 -7.67 8.45 5.06
C ASP A 14 -6.24 8.99 4.98
N TRP A 15 -5.30 8.26 5.59
CA TRP A 15 -3.89 8.63 5.55
C TRP A 15 -3.34 8.60 4.12
N ILE A 16 -3.56 7.52 3.37
CA ILE A 16 -3.01 7.40 2.01
C ILE A 16 -3.69 8.39 1.05
N GLN A 17 -4.99 8.66 1.22
CA GLN A 17 -5.68 9.67 0.42
C GLN A 17 -5.04 11.05 0.62
N ARG A 18 -4.82 11.47 1.88
CA ARG A 18 -4.15 12.75 2.18
C ARG A 18 -2.72 12.79 1.65
N PHE A 19 -1.98 11.70 1.79
CA PHE A 19 -0.63 11.57 1.23
C PHE A 19 -0.62 11.77 -0.29
N LEU A 20 -1.52 11.11 -1.01
CA LEU A 20 -1.65 11.23 -2.47
C LEU A 20 -2.06 12.64 -2.89
N GLN A 21 -3.01 13.27 -2.17
CA GLN A 21 -3.42 14.65 -2.40
C GLN A 21 -2.24 15.62 -2.22
N ASN A 22 -1.49 15.49 -1.12
CA ASN A 22 -0.31 16.32 -0.86
C ASN A 22 0.78 16.14 -1.92
N LYS A 23 1.02 14.90 -2.35
CA LYS A 23 1.96 14.60 -3.43
C LYS A 23 1.52 15.23 -4.75
N ASP A 24 0.22 15.28 -5.03
CA ASP A 24 -0.33 15.88 -6.24
C ASP A 24 -0.32 17.41 -6.24
N LEU A 25 -0.28 18.08 -5.09
CA LEU A 25 -0.08 19.54 -5.04
C LEU A 25 1.22 19.96 -5.75
N ILE A 26 2.24 19.10 -5.68
CA ILE A 26 3.54 19.30 -6.32
C ILE A 26 3.51 18.79 -7.77
N LEU A 27 3.01 17.57 -7.99
CA LEU A 27 3.09 16.91 -9.30
C LEU A 27 2.03 17.38 -10.30
N ARG A 28 0.86 17.82 -9.82
CA ARG A 28 -0.32 18.27 -10.57
C ARG A 28 -0.73 17.31 -11.69
N ARG A 29 -0.72 15.99 -11.42
CA ARG A 29 -1.01 14.92 -12.39
C ARG A 29 -2.45 14.43 -12.32
N TYR A 30 -3.09 14.55 -11.18
CA TYR A 30 -4.43 14.00 -10.98
C TYR A 30 -5.50 15.05 -11.30
N ALA A 31 -6.57 14.59 -11.93
CA ALA A 31 -7.81 15.35 -12.07
C ALA A 31 -8.69 15.13 -10.84
N LYS A 32 -8.67 13.93 -10.25
CA LYS A 32 -9.51 13.57 -9.12
C LYS A 32 -8.89 12.45 -8.28
N ILE A 33 -9.07 12.53 -6.96
CA ILE A 33 -8.76 11.46 -6.01
C ILE A 33 -9.97 11.33 -5.08
N GLU A 34 -10.63 10.17 -5.10
CA GLU A 34 -11.86 9.95 -4.33
C GLU A 34 -11.99 8.51 -3.83
N LYS A 35 -12.65 8.32 -2.70
CA LYS A 35 -13.09 6.99 -2.26
C LYS A 35 -14.22 6.49 -3.16
N LEU A 36 -14.26 5.19 -3.42
CA LEU A 36 -15.37 4.61 -4.17
C LEU A 36 -16.62 4.47 -3.27
N PRO A 37 -17.82 4.85 -3.76
CA PRO A 37 -19.05 4.70 -3.00
C PRO A 37 -19.27 3.25 -2.54
N GLY A 38 -19.49 3.06 -1.23
CA GLY A 38 -19.69 1.74 -0.63
C GLY A 38 -18.42 0.88 -0.50
N LYS A 39 -17.23 1.43 -0.77
CA LYS A 39 -15.94 0.74 -0.67
C LYS A 39 -14.90 1.59 0.07
N GLU A 40 -14.94 1.53 1.39
CA GLU A 40 -14.04 2.30 2.28
C GLU A 40 -12.56 1.93 2.17
N ASP A 41 -12.27 0.77 1.58
CA ASP A 41 -10.93 0.26 1.30
C ASP A 41 -10.40 0.71 -0.07
N GLN A 42 -11.18 1.43 -0.88
CA GLN A 42 -10.81 1.71 -2.28
C GLN A 42 -10.82 3.19 -2.60
N ILE A 43 -9.72 3.65 -3.20
CA ILE A 43 -9.56 5.01 -3.71
C ILE A 43 -9.35 4.92 -5.22
N MET A 44 -10.15 5.66 -5.96
CA MET A 44 -9.96 5.88 -7.39
C MET A 44 -9.18 7.17 -7.61
N ILE A 45 -8.13 7.07 -8.41
CA ILE A 45 -7.37 8.21 -8.90
C ILE A 45 -7.65 8.31 -10.41
N THR A 46 -8.15 9.47 -10.83
CA THR A 46 -8.32 9.80 -12.24
C THR A 46 -7.24 10.80 -12.62
N HIS A 47 -6.41 10.43 -13.59
CA HIS A 47 -5.37 11.29 -14.14
C HIS A 47 -5.96 12.32 -15.11
N LYS A 48 -5.22 13.41 -15.38
CA LYS A 48 -5.66 14.45 -16.32
C LYS A 48 -5.83 13.98 -17.76
N ASP A 49 -5.16 12.91 -18.15
CA ASP A 49 -5.32 12.22 -19.44
C ASP A 49 -6.51 11.24 -19.46
N GLY A 50 -7.24 11.12 -18.35
CA GLY A 50 -8.37 10.20 -18.19
C GLY A 50 -7.99 8.80 -17.72
N ALA A 51 -6.70 8.48 -17.57
CA ALA A 51 -6.27 7.18 -17.06
C ALA A 51 -6.77 6.97 -15.63
N LYS A 52 -7.24 5.75 -15.35
CA LYS A 52 -7.74 5.34 -14.03
C LYS A 52 -6.70 4.50 -13.31
N HIS A 53 -6.48 4.84 -12.05
CA HIS A 53 -5.58 4.12 -11.14
C HIS A 53 -6.35 3.75 -9.87
N LEU A 54 -6.54 2.45 -9.65
CA LEU A 54 -7.16 1.93 -8.44
C LEU A 54 -6.14 1.72 -7.33
N CYS A 55 -6.43 2.24 -6.15
CA CYS A 55 -5.70 1.98 -4.91
C CYS A 55 -6.60 1.17 -3.97
N VAL A 56 -6.13 0.01 -3.51
CA VAL A 56 -6.83 -0.87 -2.56
C VAL A 56 -6.04 -0.94 -1.26
N VAL A 57 -6.72 -0.70 -0.14
CA VAL A 57 -6.17 -0.65 1.21
C VAL A 57 -6.47 -1.96 1.92
N VAL A 58 -5.42 -2.73 2.20
CA VAL A 58 -5.49 -3.99 2.95
C VAL A 58 -4.50 -3.88 4.11
N PRO A 59 -4.94 -3.41 5.29
CA PRO A 59 -4.06 -3.15 6.44
C PRO A 59 -3.10 -4.29 6.78
N LEU A 60 -3.62 -5.52 6.81
CA LEU A 60 -2.91 -6.76 7.10
C LEU A 60 -3.27 -7.78 6.01
N VAL A 61 -2.30 -8.19 5.21
CA VAL A 61 -2.50 -9.01 4.01
C VAL A 61 -2.39 -10.50 4.39
N ASN A 62 -3.51 -11.08 4.81
CA ASN A 62 -3.57 -12.51 5.16
C ASN A 62 -3.73 -13.43 3.94
N ASP A 63 -4.42 -12.95 2.90
CA ASP A 63 -4.58 -13.67 1.63
C ASP A 63 -4.31 -12.72 0.46
N LEU A 64 -3.23 -13.02 -0.27
CA LEU A 64 -2.82 -12.22 -1.41
C LEU A 64 -3.81 -12.33 -2.58
N ASN A 65 -4.54 -13.44 -2.76
CA ASN A 65 -5.52 -13.56 -3.84
C ASN A 65 -6.64 -12.54 -3.66
N THR A 66 -7.25 -12.54 -2.47
CA THR A 66 -8.32 -11.60 -2.12
C THR A 66 -7.84 -10.15 -2.20
N ALA A 67 -6.62 -9.86 -1.73
CA ALA A 67 -6.06 -8.51 -1.79
C ALA A 67 -5.83 -7.98 -3.22
N LEU A 68 -5.44 -8.86 -4.15
CA LEU A 68 -5.15 -8.48 -5.53
C LEU A 68 -6.37 -8.50 -6.46
N GLU A 69 -7.46 -9.18 -6.08
CA GLU A 69 -8.62 -9.38 -6.94
C GLU A 69 -9.20 -8.06 -7.50
N PRO A 70 -9.46 -7.01 -6.70
CA PRO A 70 -10.03 -5.77 -7.23
C PRO A 70 -9.07 -5.04 -8.18
N LEU A 71 -7.76 -5.24 -8.02
CA LEU A 71 -6.71 -4.58 -8.80
C LEU A 71 -6.58 -5.17 -10.21
N LYS A 72 -7.04 -6.40 -10.46
CA LYS A 72 -6.92 -7.07 -11.77
C LYS A 72 -7.55 -6.29 -12.92
N ALA A 73 -8.66 -5.59 -12.64
CA ALA A 73 -9.42 -4.83 -13.62
C ALA A 73 -8.75 -3.51 -14.06
N TYR A 74 -7.63 -3.12 -13.45
CA TYR A 74 -6.96 -1.85 -13.71
C TYR A 74 -5.51 -2.08 -14.14
N GLU A 75 -5.04 -1.28 -15.09
CA GLU A 75 -3.64 -1.35 -15.54
C GLU A 75 -2.71 -0.71 -14.50
N HIS A 76 -3.03 0.52 -14.09
CA HIS A 76 -2.36 1.22 -13.00
C HIS A 76 -3.05 0.87 -11.68
N CYS A 77 -2.32 0.25 -10.77
CA CYS A 77 -2.93 -0.20 -9.53
C CYS A 77 -1.95 -0.21 -8.35
N THR A 78 -2.48 -0.04 -7.15
CA THR A 78 -1.70 0.01 -5.90
C THR A 78 -2.36 -0.81 -4.82
N LEU A 79 -1.54 -1.61 -4.12
CA LEU A 79 -1.90 -2.18 -2.83
C LEU A 79 -1.29 -1.33 -1.71
N VAL A 80 -2.04 -1.04 -0.67
CA VAL A 80 -1.58 -0.28 0.50
C VAL A 80 -1.76 -1.14 1.74
N CYS A 81 -0.69 -1.30 2.51
CA CYS A 81 -0.71 -2.09 3.74
C CYS A 81 0.19 -1.43 4.81
N TYR A 82 0.05 -1.85 6.05
CA TYR A 82 0.94 -1.37 7.10
C TYR A 82 2.34 -1.96 6.98
N ASN A 83 3.35 -1.23 7.45
CA ASN A 83 4.74 -1.67 7.53
C ASN A 83 4.95 -2.65 8.70
N THR A 84 4.24 -3.79 8.67
CA THR A 84 4.42 -4.87 9.63
C THR A 84 5.35 -5.93 9.07
N LYS A 85 5.93 -6.73 9.96
CA LYS A 85 6.81 -7.83 9.56
C LYS A 85 6.06 -8.87 8.72
N GLU A 86 4.80 -9.15 9.05
CA GLU A 86 3.93 -10.10 8.35
C GLU A 86 3.65 -9.65 6.91
N ASN A 87 3.30 -8.37 6.70
CA ASN A 87 3.09 -7.83 5.36
C ASN A 87 4.39 -7.80 4.56
N PHE A 88 5.52 -7.52 5.20
CA PHE A 88 6.82 -7.60 4.56
C PHE A 88 7.18 -9.04 4.16
N ASP A 89 6.94 -10.01 5.03
CA ASP A 89 7.18 -11.42 4.71
C ASP A 89 6.26 -11.93 3.60
N MET A 90 5.01 -11.44 3.54
CA MET A 90 4.12 -11.67 2.41
C MET A 90 4.74 -11.21 1.08
N LEU A 91 5.36 -10.03 1.03
CA LEU A 91 6.08 -9.55 -0.15
C LEU A 91 7.21 -10.49 -0.58
N ILE A 92 8.04 -10.92 0.38
CA ILE A 92 9.18 -11.78 0.10
C ILE A 92 8.72 -13.17 -0.37
N ASN A 93 7.77 -13.77 0.35
CA ASN A 93 7.31 -15.13 0.08
C ASN A 93 6.53 -15.26 -1.23
N HIS A 94 5.98 -14.15 -1.73
CA HIS A 94 5.22 -14.12 -2.99
C HIS A 94 5.86 -13.26 -4.07
N TRP A 95 7.17 -12.98 -3.96
CA TRP A 95 7.86 -12.04 -4.85
C TRP A 95 7.67 -12.35 -6.34
N GLU A 96 7.93 -13.60 -6.77
CA GLU A 96 7.79 -13.98 -8.18
C GLU A 96 6.38 -13.73 -8.73
N ARG A 97 5.36 -14.01 -7.91
CA ARG A 97 3.97 -13.75 -8.27
C ARG A 97 3.70 -12.25 -8.41
N LEU A 98 4.23 -11.44 -7.49
CA LEU A 98 4.04 -9.99 -7.49
C LEU A 98 4.76 -9.31 -8.67
N VAL A 99 5.94 -9.80 -9.04
CA VAL A 99 6.69 -9.38 -10.24
C VAL A 99 5.86 -9.62 -11.50
N ASN A 100 5.21 -10.78 -11.59
CA ASN A 100 4.42 -11.19 -12.76
C ASN A 100 2.98 -10.67 -12.73
N PHE A 101 2.55 -9.94 -11.70
CA PHE A 101 1.17 -9.50 -11.57
C PHE A 101 0.81 -8.47 -12.65
N LYS A 102 1.46 -7.31 -12.64
CA LYS A 102 1.30 -6.24 -13.64
C LYS A 102 2.54 -5.35 -13.68
N LYS A 103 2.82 -4.75 -14.85
CA LYS A 103 3.92 -3.81 -15.04
C LYS A 103 3.77 -2.53 -14.21
N HIS A 104 2.54 -2.01 -14.12
CA HIS A 104 2.22 -0.76 -13.44
C HIS A 104 1.57 -0.97 -12.07
N PHE A 105 2.01 -2.02 -11.37
CA PHE A 105 1.63 -2.32 -10.00
C PHE A 105 2.72 -1.88 -9.01
N HIS A 106 2.28 -1.33 -7.87
CA HIS A 106 3.15 -1.10 -6.73
C HIS A 106 2.45 -1.32 -5.40
N ILE A 107 3.25 -1.48 -4.36
CA ILE A 107 2.77 -1.66 -2.99
C ILE A 107 3.34 -0.52 -2.14
N TYR A 108 2.50 0.14 -1.36
CA TYR A 108 2.93 1.01 -0.27
C TYR A 108 2.91 0.23 1.05
N PHE A 109 4.00 0.34 1.79
CA PHE A 109 4.12 -0.07 3.18
C PHE A 109 4.16 1.18 4.04
N VAL A 110 3.20 1.31 4.94
CA VAL A 110 2.96 2.56 5.67
C VAL A 110 3.03 2.32 7.17
N ASN A 111 3.69 3.20 7.90
CA ASN A 111 3.48 3.36 9.34
C ASN A 111 3.24 4.85 9.63
N PRO A 112 1.96 5.27 9.78
CA PRO A 112 1.62 6.67 10.08
C PRO A 112 2.23 7.16 11.40
N PHE A 113 2.58 6.25 12.31
CA PHE A 113 3.07 6.54 13.65
C PHE A 113 4.59 6.56 13.75
N SER A 114 5.32 6.12 12.72
CA SER A 114 6.79 6.06 12.68
C SER A 114 7.43 7.43 12.96
N THR A 115 8.46 7.55 13.79
CA THR A 115 9.14 8.84 14.03
C THR A 115 10.12 9.23 12.92
N THR A 116 10.48 8.30 12.05
CA THR A 116 11.38 8.49 10.90
C THR A 116 10.58 8.71 9.60
N LEU A 117 10.77 7.87 8.58
CA LEU A 117 9.91 7.87 7.40
C LEU A 117 8.60 7.17 7.71
N LYS A 118 7.52 7.64 7.08
CA LYS A 118 6.17 7.12 7.29
C LYS A 118 5.76 6.05 6.29
N GLN A 119 6.46 5.94 5.17
CA GLN A 119 6.14 4.96 4.12
C GLN A 119 7.35 4.66 3.25
N TRP A 120 7.32 3.50 2.61
CA TRP A 120 8.13 3.17 1.45
C TRP A 120 7.27 2.44 0.42
N ALA A 121 7.76 2.36 -0.81
CA ALA A 121 7.05 1.73 -1.91
C ALA A 121 7.94 0.76 -2.68
N ILE A 122 7.32 -0.28 -3.24
CA ILE A 122 7.98 -1.23 -4.12
C ILE A 122 7.17 -1.41 -5.39
N TYR A 123 7.86 -1.41 -6.54
CA TYR A 123 7.29 -1.69 -7.86
C TYR A 123 7.85 -3.04 -8.29
N PRO A 124 7.17 -4.17 -8.02
CA PRO A 124 7.79 -5.50 -8.11
C PRO A 124 8.44 -5.77 -9.48
N HIS A 125 7.67 -5.56 -10.56
CA HIS A 125 8.16 -5.73 -11.92
C HIS A 125 9.42 -4.87 -12.21
N THR A 126 9.35 -3.57 -11.93
CA THR A 126 10.47 -2.65 -12.16
C THR A 126 11.70 -2.99 -11.31
N HIS A 127 11.51 -3.37 -10.05
CA HIS A 127 12.62 -3.69 -9.15
C HIS A 127 13.28 -5.02 -9.52
N GLN A 128 12.53 -6.01 -10.03
CA GLN A 128 13.11 -7.24 -10.57
C GLN A 128 14.07 -6.94 -11.72
N ILE A 129 13.69 -6.04 -12.64
CA ILE A 129 14.52 -5.64 -13.78
C ILE A 129 15.82 -4.97 -13.32
N ILE A 130 15.73 -4.12 -12.29
CA ILE A 130 16.88 -3.32 -11.82
C ILE A 130 17.87 -4.15 -10.98
N THR A 131 17.37 -5.06 -10.12
CA THR A 131 18.18 -5.67 -9.05
C THR A 131 18.95 -6.95 -9.44
N GLN A 132 18.71 -7.51 -10.64
CA GLN A 132 19.38 -8.74 -11.14
C GLN A 132 19.47 -9.88 -10.10
N GLY A 133 18.42 -10.06 -9.28
CA GLY A 133 18.17 -11.23 -8.43
C GLY A 133 19.01 -11.37 -7.15
N GLN A 134 20.34 -11.21 -7.19
CA GLN A 134 21.20 -11.67 -6.08
C GLN A 134 21.17 -10.79 -4.81
N ALA A 135 20.78 -9.51 -4.92
CA ALA A 135 20.75 -8.57 -3.80
C ALA A 135 19.32 -8.18 -3.33
N LEU A 136 18.28 -8.81 -3.90
CA LEU A 136 16.90 -8.35 -3.71
C LEU A 136 16.45 -8.38 -2.24
N LYS A 137 16.64 -9.51 -1.55
CA LYS A 137 16.19 -9.65 -0.15
C LYS A 137 16.86 -8.63 0.77
N LEU A 138 18.14 -8.39 0.57
CA LEU A 138 18.89 -7.36 1.32
C LEU A 138 18.33 -5.97 1.02
N GLY A 139 18.14 -5.62 -0.26
CA GLY A 139 17.57 -4.33 -0.65
C GLY A 139 16.16 -4.10 -0.10
N LEU A 140 15.29 -5.10 -0.18
CA LEU A 140 13.94 -5.05 0.39
C LEU A 140 13.97 -4.91 1.92
N THR A 141 14.90 -5.58 2.59
CA THR A 141 15.08 -5.48 4.05
C THR A 141 15.54 -4.08 4.44
N THR A 142 16.47 -3.48 3.69
CA THR A 142 16.89 -2.10 3.91
C THR A 142 15.72 -1.14 3.76
N LEU A 143 14.90 -1.28 2.69
CA LEU A 143 13.71 -0.46 2.50
C LEU A 143 12.71 -0.59 3.66
N PHE A 144 12.45 -1.82 4.10
CA PHE A 144 11.60 -2.10 5.26
C PHE A 144 12.08 -1.37 6.51
N GLN A 145 13.39 -1.35 6.76
CA GLN A 145 14.02 -0.71 7.93
C GLN A 145 14.02 0.83 7.87
N THR A 146 13.76 1.45 6.71
CA THR A 146 13.67 2.91 6.61
C THR A 146 12.41 3.49 7.27
N VAL A 147 11.41 2.65 7.49
CA VAL A 147 10.17 2.96 8.19
C VAL A 147 10.13 2.09 9.43
N GLU A 148 9.85 2.68 10.59
CA GLU A 148 9.70 1.88 11.81
C GLU A 148 8.64 0.79 11.60
N ALA A 149 8.99 -0.45 11.93
CA ALA A 149 8.05 -1.55 11.89
C ALA A 149 6.96 -1.32 12.94
N THR A 150 5.76 -1.85 12.68
CA THR A 150 4.68 -1.89 13.67
C THR A 150 4.06 -3.28 13.72
N THR A 151 3.32 -3.58 14.79
CA THR A 151 2.57 -4.82 14.92
C THR A 151 1.07 -4.61 14.86
N LYS A 152 0.33 -5.69 14.65
CA LYS A 152 -1.13 -5.66 14.73
C LYS A 152 -1.61 -5.08 16.07
N GLU A 153 -1.04 -5.52 17.18
CA GLU A 153 -1.44 -5.10 18.53
C GLU A 153 -1.22 -3.60 18.75
N GLU A 154 -0.11 -3.06 18.24
CA GLU A 154 0.18 -1.63 18.30
C GLU A 154 -0.82 -0.81 17.48
N LEU A 155 -1.12 -1.27 16.26
CA LEU A 155 -2.08 -0.63 15.38
C LEU A 155 -3.48 -0.62 16.02
N GLU A 156 -3.93 -1.76 16.54
CA GLU A 156 -5.22 -1.88 17.23
C GLU A 156 -5.27 -0.97 18.46
N LYS A 157 -4.17 -0.84 19.21
CA LYS A 157 -4.06 0.07 20.36
C LYS A 157 -4.11 1.54 19.95
N LYS A 158 -3.42 1.93 18.88
CA LYS A 158 -3.38 3.32 18.39
C LYS A 158 -4.76 3.76 17.89
N VAL A 159 -5.37 2.94 17.04
CA VAL A 159 -6.67 3.22 16.41
C VAL A 159 -7.84 3.00 17.39
N GLY A 160 -7.65 2.14 18.40
CA GLY A 160 -8.60 1.92 19.48
C GLY A 160 -8.72 3.09 20.46
N LYS A 161 -7.65 3.86 20.65
CA LYS A 161 -7.59 5.03 21.56
C LYS A 161 -8.19 6.31 20.98
N GLU A 162 -8.36 6.39 19.67
CA GLU A 162 -8.91 7.57 18.97
C GLU A 162 -10.45 7.54 18.86
N GLY A 163 -11.16 7.00 19.85
CA GLY A 163 -12.62 6.86 19.81
C GLY A 163 -13.32 7.05 21.15
#